data_AF-A0A834LCU8-F1
#
_entry.id   AF-A0A834LCU8-F1
#
_cell.length_a   1.000
_cell.length_b   1.000
_cell.length_c   1.000
_cell.angle_alpha   90.00
_cell.angle_beta   90.00
_cell.angle_gamma   90.00
#
_symmetry.space_group_name_H-M   'P 1'
#
loop_
_entity.id
_entity.type
_entity.pdbx_description
1 polymer ?
#
loop_
_entity_poly.entity_id
_entity_poly.type
_entity_poly.pdbx_seq_one_letter_code
_entity_poly.pdbx_strand_id
1 'polypeptide(L)'
;MFGINIEKGEPTIVAPAEDTTKKGTLYFLSNLDYNFPCKVRTVYLFKPSKNEGNGEGEVVEVIKNALSKALVIFYPVAGRLTFNSEGRMAVDCTDEGAVFVEAEAGCTIDEIGDDTVSMGDLVYDVTKFSCGGFAMGICVNHIVFDGQTGMDFINSWGKIARGLSLKVPQFLDRSILKARNPPKIEFDHQEFLEIEDIPRTNDLYNEEIIYKSFGFDTVKLEKLKAAATEDGAVVRCSTFEALSGFIWKSRTQALKIPHDQKIKLLLVVDGRSKLDPPLPENYFGNAVVIVGCLTTAGKFDFYCKL
;
A
#
# COMPACT_ATOMS: atom_id res chain seq x y z
N MET A 1 -1.04 28.69 -3.80
CA MET A 1 -1.07 27.40 -3.11
C MET A 1 -1.02 27.74 -1.63
N PHE A 2 -2.14 27.59 -0.92
CA PHE A 2 -2.20 27.87 0.52
C PHE A 2 -1.63 26.64 1.21
N GLY A 3 -0.41 26.71 1.73
CA GLY A 3 0.13 25.64 2.57
C GLY A 3 -0.68 25.52 3.84
N ILE A 4 -0.98 24.30 4.29
CA ILE A 4 -1.61 24.10 5.59
C ILE A 4 -0.57 24.41 6.67
N ASN A 5 -0.91 25.30 7.60
CA ASN A 5 -0.07 25.50 8.78
C ASN A 5 -0.30 24.32 9.74
N ILE A 6 0.64 23.38 9.77
CA ILE A 6 0.65 22.22 10.65
C ILE A 6 1.76 22.42 11.69
N GLU A 7 1.36 22.50 12.95
CA GLU A 7 2.27 22.56 14.09
C GLU A 7 2.52 21.13 14.57
N LYS A 8 3.73 20.61 14.33
CA LYS A 8 4.13 19.26 14.74
C LYS A 8 4.80 19.30 16.11
N GLY A 9 4.37 18.41 16.99
CA GLY A 9 5.05 18.13 18.26
C GLY A 9 6.33 17.31 18.07
N GLU A 10 7.05 17.11 19.17
CA GLU A 10 8.26 16.28 19.17
C GLU A 10 7.93 14.81 18.86
N PRO A 11 8.70 14.14 18.00
CA PRO A 11 8.54 12.71 17.75
C PRO A 11 8.74 11.88 19.01
N THR A 12 7.81 10.97 19.27
CA THR A 12 7.89 10.00 20.37
C THR A 12 7.94 8.58 19.83
N ILE A 13 8.34 7.63 20.68
CA ILE A 13 8.34 6.21 20.33
C ILE A 13 7.23 5.50 21.11
N VAL A 14 6.36 4.80 20.38
CA VAL A 14 5.33 3.93 20.94
C VAL A 14 5.85 2.50 20.91
N ALA A 15 6.31 2.03 22.06
CA ALA A 15 6.74 0.65 22.26
C ALA A 15 5.53 -0.31 22.33
N PRO A 16 5.73 -1.62 22.09
CA PRO A 16 4.73 -2.64 22.41
C PRO A 16 4.26 -2.54 23.86
N ALA A 17 2.99 -2.87 24.12
CA ALA A 17 2.39 -2.75 25.47
C ALA A 17 3.01 -3.72 26.50
N GLU A 18 3.65 -4.79 26.01
CA GLU A 18 4.40 -5.77 26.77
C GLU A 18 5.54 -6.31 25.89
N ASP A 19 6.56 -6.89 26.51
CA ASP A 19 7.66 -7.54 25.79
C ASP A 19 7.12 -8.64 24.87
N THR A 20 7.50 -8.58 23.60
CA THR A 20 7.02 -9.55 22.62
C THR A 20 7.74 -10.88 22.82
N THR A 21 7.03 -11.98 22.57
CA THR A 21 7.60 -13.34 22.66
C THR A 21 8.76 -13.59 21.69
N LYS A 22 9.01 -12.66 20.77
CA LYS A 22 10.02 -12.72 19.71
C LYS A 22 11.10 -11.65 19.87
N LYS A 23 11.13 -10.91 20.98
CA LYS A 23 12.16 -9.91 21.28
C LYS A 23 13.56 -10.51 21.15
N GLY A 24 14.44 -9.81 20.44
CA GLY A 24 15.82 -10.24 20.17
C GLY A 24 15.96 -11.37 19.16
N THR A 25 14.89 -11.71 18.43
CA THR A 25 14.95 -12.68 17.32
C THR A 25 14.91 -11.98 15.97
N LEU A 26 15.44 -12.65 14.95
CA LEU A 26 15.34 -12.19 13.57
C LEU A 26 14.08 -12.74 12.92
N TYR A 27 13.22 -11.83 12.49
CA TYR A 27 12.05 -12.12 11.68
C TYR A 27 12.46 -12.26 10.20
N PHE A 28 12.21 -13.44 9.65
CA PHE A 28 12.55 -13.79 8.28
C PHE A 28 11.73 -12.99 7.26
N LEU A 29 12.41 -12.40 6.28
CA LEU A 29 11.79 -11.80 5.10
C LEU A 29 11.90 -12.76 3.92
N SER A 30 10.75 -13.10 3.34
CA SER A 30 10.63 -13.94 2.15
C SER A 30 11.18 -13.25 0.91
N ASN A 31 11.43 -14.00 -0.16
CA ASN A 31 11.91 -13.43 -1.42
C ASN A 31 10.92 -12.44 -2.05
N LEU A 32 9.61 -12.55 -1.76
CA LEU A 32 8.61 -11.61 -2.26
C LEU A 32 8.67 -10.25 -1.56
N ASP A 33 9.14 -10.20 -0.31
CA ASP A 33 9.27 -8.95 0.44
C ASP A 33 10.33 -8.02 -0.19
N TYR A 34 11.35 -8.58 -0.86
CA TYR A 34 12.43 -7.83 -1.51
C TYR A 34 12.01 -7.11 -2.79
N ASN A 35 10.86 -7.48 -3.37
CA ASN A 35 10.37 -6.83 -4.59
C ASN A 35 9.81 -5.42 -4.31
N PHE A 36 9.59 -5.07 -3.02
CA PHE A 36 8.95 -3.82 -2.63
C PHE A 36 9.76 -3.07 -1.54
N PRO A 37 11.01 -2.64 -1.81
CA PRO A 37 11.82 -1.89 -0.86
C PRO A 37 11.42 -0.40 -0.82
N CYS A 38 10.14 -0.11 -0.65
CA CYS A 38 9.60 1.25 -0.69
C CYS A 38 8.77 1.60 0.54
N LYS A 39 8.58 2.90 0.78
CA LYS A 39 7.69 3.40 1.82
C LYS A 39 6.30 3.61 1.23
N VAL A 40 5.28 3.03 1.85
CA VAL A 40 3.88 3.31 1.54
C VAL A 40 3.37 4.36 2.52
N ARG A 41 2.70 5.38 1.98
CA ARG A 41 2.13 6.50 2.75
C ARG A 41 0.62 6.51 2.54
N THR A 42 -0.13 6.59 3.63
CA THR A 42 -1.59 6.64 3.62
C THR A 42 -2.05 7.68 4.62
N VAL A 43 -3.18 8.34 4.33
CA VAL A 43 -3.79 9.33 5.21
C VAL A 43 -5.25 8.99 5.36
N TYR A 44 -5.72 8.92 6.60
CA TYR A 44 -7.12 8.65 6.94
C TYR A 44 -7.70 9.88 7.63
N LEU A 45 -8.77 10.43 7.07
CA LEU A 45 -9.46 11.61 7.61
C LEU A 45 -10.72 11.19 8.37
N PHE A 46 -10.84 11.65 9.61
CA PHE A 46 -11.97 11.35 10.49
C PHE A 46 -12.70 12.63 10.85
N LYS A 47 -13.96 12.73 10.40
CA LYS A 47 -14.83 13.87 10.73
C LYS A 47 -15.20 13.85 12.23
N PRO A 48 -15.46 15.03 12.83
CA PRO A 48 -15.91 15.10 14.21
C PRO A 48 -17.18 14.27 14.45
N SER A 49 -17.27 13.64 15.61
CA SER A 49 -18.48 12.90 16.01
C SER A 49 -19.64 13.88 16.22
N LYS A 50 -20.83 13.55 15.71
CA LYS A 50 -22.06 14.32 15.94
C LYS A 50 -22.69 14.08 17.33
N ASN A 51 -22.27 13.02 18.01
CA ASN A 51 -22.76 12.69 19.35
C ASN A 51 -21.80 13.30 20.37
N GLU A 52 -22.07 14.54 20.75
CA GLU A 52 -21.47 15.19 21.92
C GLU A 52 -22.00 14.48 23.18
N GLY A 53 -21.18 13.60 23.75
CA GLY A 53 -21.53 12.90 24.98
C GLY A 53 -20.50 11.82 25.29
N ASN A 54 -19.53 12.17 26.14
CA ASN A 54 -18.68 11.26 26.91
C ASN A 54 -17.64 10.43 26.13
N GLY A 55 -16.69 11.10 25.50
CA GLY A 55 -15.42 10.51 25.09
C GLY A 55 -14.25 11.36 25.57
N GLU A 56 -14.11 11.56 26.88
CA GLU A 56 -12.99 12.28 27.53
C GLU A 56 -11.63 11.54 27.42
N GLY A 57 -11.39 10.82 26.33
CA GLY A 57 -10.06 10.35 25.97
C GLY A 57 -9.49 11.25 24.89
N GLU A 58 -8.31 11.83 25.11
CA GLU A 58 -7.59 12.48 24.01
C GLU A 58 -7.45 11.47 22.87
N VAL A 59 -7.98 11.78 21.68
CA VAL A 59 -7.96 10.90 20.49
C VAL A 59 -6.57 10.30 20.26
N VAL A 60 -5.55 11.14 20.45
CA VAL A 60 -4.13 10.75 20.41
C VAL A 60 -3.86 9.60 21.36
N GLU A 61 -4.24 9.72 22.63
CA GLU A 61 -3.95 8.73 23.67
C GLU A 61 -4.65 7.40 23.38
N VAL A 62 -5.89 7.44 22.87
CA VAL A 62 -6.61 6.24 22.40
C VAL A 62 -5.84 5.56 21.27
N ILE A 63 -5.41 6.34 20.27
CA ILE A 63 -4.67 5.84 19.10
C ILE A 63 -3.30 5.28 19.52
N LYS A 64 -2.54 5.99 20.35
CA LYS A 64 -1.23 5.57 20.89
C LYS A 64 -1.36 4.27 21.69
N ASN A 65 -2.29 4.19 22.63
CA ASN A 65 -2.50 2.99 23.43
C ASN A 65 -2.92 1.79 22.58
N ALA A 66 -3.75 2.02 21.57
CA ALA A 66 -4.14 0.97 20.64
C ALA A 66 -2.98 0.50 19.77
N LEU A 67 -2.08 1.41 19.36
CA LEU A 67 -0.88 1.07 18.60
C LEU A 67 0.06 0.20 19.44
N SER A 68 0.32 0.62 20.67
CA SER A 68 1.15 -0.14 21.63
C SER A 68 0.67 -1.59 21.78
N LYS A 69 -0.65 -1.81 21.90
CA LYS A 69 -1.24 -3.16 21.94
C LYS A 69 -1.17 -3.89 20.60
N ALA A 70 -1.37 -3.20 19.47
CA ALA A 70 -1.26 -3.80 18.14
C ALA A 70 0.16 -4.30 17.88
N LEU A 71 1.18 -3.55 18.30
CA LEU A 71 2.59 -3.90 18.13
C LEU A 71 2.99 -5.19 18.87
N VAL A 72 2.25 -5.62 19.90
CA VAL A 72 2.46 -6.93 20.53
C VAL A 72 2.14 -8.08 19.56
N ILE A 73 1.07 -7.90 18.78
CA ILE A 73 0.55 -8.91 17.86
C ILE A 73 1.34 -8.87 16.54
N PHE A 74 1.59 -7.66 16.06
CA PHE A 74 2.36 -7.39 14.84
C PHE A 74 3.79 -7.01 15.21
N TYR A 75 4.44 -7.84 16.03
CA TYR A 75 5.78 -7.57 16.58
C TYR A 75 6.85 -7.16 15.56
N PRO A 76 6.88 -7.63 14.29
CA PRO A 76 7.89 -7.16 13.34
C PRO A 76 7.77 -5.66 13.04
N VAL A 77 6.59 -5.06 13.22
CA VAL A 77 6.38 -3.62 12.98
C VAL A 77 7.08 -2.77 14.04
N ALA A 78 7.33 -3.32 15.24
CA ALA A 78 8.07 -2.67 16.32
C ALA A 78 9.60 -2.82 16.21
N GLY A 79 10.08 -3.58 15.23
CA GLY A 79 11.50 -3.91 15.05
C GLY A 79 12.28 -2.91 14.20
N ARG A 80 13.47 -3.34 13.77
CA ARG A 80 14.35 -2.59 12.86
C ARG A 80 14.79 -3.47 11.71
N LEU A 81 14.84 -2.92 10.50
CA LEU A 81 15.44 -3.64 9.37
C LEU A 81 16.94 -3.83 9.63
N THR A 82 17.42 -5.04 9.39
CA THR A 82 18.82 -5.42 9.57
C THR A 82 19.21 -6.45 8.51
N PHE A 83 20.47 -6.88 8.54
CA PHE A 83 20.96 -8.02 7.77
C PHE A 83 21.32 -9.16 8.71
N ASN A 84 20.97 -10.38 8.33
CA ASN A 84 21.38 -11.59 9.04
C ASN A 84 22.84 -11.97 8.69
N SER A 85 23.36 -13.03 9.32
CA SER A 85 24.73 -13.53 9.09
C SER A 85 25.00 -14.00 7.66
N GLU A 86 23.95 -14.27 6.87
CA GLU A 86 24.04 -14.66 5.45
C GLU A 86 23.95 -13.44 4.50
N GLY A 87 23.91 -12.21 5.04
CA GLY A 87 23.76 -10.99 4.25
C GLY A 87 22.35 -10.78 3.69
N ARG A 88 21.35 -11.51 4.18
CA ARG A 88 19.95 -11.32 3.79
C ARG A 88 19.27 -10.32 4.73
N MET A 89 18.41 -9.47 4.17
CA MET A 89 17.58 -8.59 5.01
C MET A 89 16.65 -9.41 5.91
N ALA A 90 16.49 -8.93 7.13
CA ALA A 90 15.57 -9.43 8.13
C ALA A 90 15.02 -8.24 8.92
N VAL A 91 14.04 -8.49 9.79
CA VAL A 91 13.66 -7.53 10.83
C VAL A 91 14.20 -8.04 12.16
N ASP A 92 15.06 -7.26 12.81
CA ASP A 92 15.42 -7.46 14.21
C ASP A 92 14.24 -7.03 15.08
N CYS A 93 13.66 -7.97 15.82
CA CYS A 93 12.53 -7.72 16.70
C CYS A 93 13.03 -7.10 18.00
N THR A 94 13.41 -5.82 17.96
CA THR A 94 14.02 -5.12 19.10
C THR A 94 12.99 -4.66 20.15
N ASP A 95 11.71 -4.69 19.81
CA ASP A 95 10.60 -4.08 20.56
C ASP A 95 10.78 -2.58 20.83
N GLU A 96 11.67 -1.89 20.10
CA GLU A 96 11.85 -0.46 20.26
C GLU A 96 10.55 0.30 19.96
N GLY A 97 9.74 -0.18 19.02
CA GLY A 97 8.44 0.40 18.70
C GLY A 97 8.44 1.32 17.48
N ALA A 98 7.32 1.99 17.29
CA ALA A 98 7.05 2.85 16.13
C ALA A 98 7.17 4.34 16.49
N VAL A 99 7.65 5.15 15.55
CA VAL A 99 7.65 6.61 15.68
C VAL A 99 6.21 7.12 15.61
N PHE A 100 5.88 8.05 16.51
CA PHE A 100 4.58 8.68 16.62
C PHE A 100 4.74 10.18 16.81
N VAL A 101 4.08 10.96 15.96
CA VAL A 101 4.09 12.42 16.01
C VAL A 101 2.66 12.91 16.22
N GLU A 102 2.48 13.80 17.18
CA GLU A 102 1.24 14.56 17.34
C GLU A 102 1.35 15.86 16.57
N ALA A 103 0.26 16.31 15.96
CA ALA A 103 0.23 17.59 15.29
C ALA A 103 -1.12 18.27 15.43
N GLU A 104 -1.13 19.58 15.23
CA GLU A 104 -2.33 20.39 15.17
C GLU A 104 -2.35 21.22 13.89
N ALA A 105 -3.51 21.30 13.24
CA ALA A 105 -3.71 22.11 12.05
C ALA A 105 -4.73 23.21 12.35
N GLY A 106 -4.35 24.45 12.01
CA GLY A 106 -5.20 25.63 12.19
C GLY A 106 -6.41 25.71 11.26
N CYS A 107 -6.61 24.72 10.38
CA CYS A 107 -7.72 24.63 9.45
C CYS A 107 -8.69 23.51 9.82
N THR A 108 -9.75 23.35 9.04
CA THR A 108 -10.73 22.27 9.10
C THR A 108 -10.42 21.20 8.06
N ILE A 109 -11.00 20.00 8.20
CA ILE A 109 -10.85 18.92 7.22
C ILE A 109 -11.46 19.31 5.85
N ASP A 110 -12.60 20.01 5.86
CA ASP A 110 -13.29 20.37 4.62
C ASP A 110 -12.50 21.43 3.81
N GLU A 111 -11.65 22.23 4.46
CA GLU A 111 -10.72 23.16 3.78
C GLU A 111 -9.57 22.46 3.06
N ILE A 112 -9.18 21.24 3.47
CA ILE A 112 -8.17 20.44 2.77
C ILE A 112 -8.73 19.88 1.46
N GLY A 113 -9.98 19.40 1.50
CA GLY A 113 -10.63 18.75 0.37
C GLY A 113 -9.81 17.58 -0.17
N ASP A 114 -9.67 17.51 -1.50
CA ASP A 114 -8.93 16.48 -2.23
C ASP A 114 -7.50 16.93 -2.61
N ASP A 115 -6.93 17.92 -1.91
CA ASP A 115 -5.57 18.39 -2.20
C ASP A 115 -4.50 17.42 -1.72
N THR A 116 -3.89 16.70 -2.67
CA THR A 116 -2.88 15.68 -2.40
C THR A 116 -1.58 16.25 -1.83
N VAL A 117 -1.25 17.52 -2.12
CA VAL A 117 -0.03 18.16 -1.59
C VAL A 117 -0.20 18.35 -0.09
N SER A 118 -1.30 18.98 0.29
CA SER A 118 -1.74 19.16 1.67
C SER A 118 -1.86 17.85 2.45
N MET A 119 -2.37 16.77 1.83
CA MET A 119 -2.39 15.44 2.46
C MET A 119 -0.98 14.87 2.70
N GLY A 120 -0.01 15.22 1.85
CA GLY A 120 1.38 14.80 2.00
C GLY A 120 2.02 15.29 3.30
N ASP A 121 1.65 16.49 3.77
CA ASP A 121 2.19 17.09 4.98
C ASP A 121 1.66 16.42 6.27
N LEU A 122 0.50 15.74 6.18
CA LEU A 122 -0.14 15.00 7.27
C LEU A 122 0.47 13.61 7.48
N VAL A 123 1.28 13.12 6.55
CA VAL A 123 1.93 11.81 6.67
C VAL A 123 2.82 11.83 7.92
N TYR A 124 2.89 10.70 8.65
CA TYR A 124 3.64 10.47 9.89
C TYR A 124 2.97 10.96 11.17
N ASP A 125 1.87 11.72 11.07
CA ASP A 125 1.31 12.41 12.22
C ASP A 125 -0.13 11.98 12.52
N VAL A 126 -0.51 12.10 13.79
CA VAL A 126 -1.91 12.23 14.18
C VAL A 126 -2.21 13.72 14.33
N THR A 127 -2.88 14.29 13.33
CA THR A 127 -3.13 15.74 13.23
C THR A 127 -4.55 16.07 13.68
N LYS A 128 -4.72 16.89 14.72
CA LYS A 128 -6.02 17.42 15.15
C LYS A 128 -6.37 18.66 14.33
N PHE A 129 -7.62 18.77 13.89
CA PHE A 129 -8.12 19.94 13.16
C PHE A 129 -8.99 20.83 14.05
N SER A 130 -9.05 22.12 13.72
CA SER A 130 -9.90 23.10 14.42
C SER A 130 -11.40 22.75 14.45
N CYS A 131 -11.87 21.93 13.50
CA CYS A 131 -13.25 21.42 13.48
C CYS A 131 -13.51 20.24 14.43
N GLY A 132 -12.52 19.82 15.24
CA GLY A 132 -12.61 18.66 16.13
C GLY A 132 -12.47 17.30 15.42
N GLY A 133 -12.21 17.30 14.12
CA GLY A 133 -11.80 16.11 13.38
C GLY A 133 -10.31 15.84 13.51
N PHE A 134 -9.83 14.71 12.99
CA PHE A 134 -8.40 14.40 12.97
C PHE A 134 -7.98 13.63 11.70
N ALA A 135 -6.70 13.72 11.36
CA ALA A 135 -6.04 12.88 10.37
C ALA A 135 -5.15 11.85 11.08
N MET A 136 -5.06 10.65 10.51
CA MET A 136 -4.06 9.65 10.85
C MET A 136 -3.19 9.40 9.62
N GLY A 137 -1.99 9.96 9.62
CA GLY A 137 -0.98 9.78 8.57
C GLY A 137 -0.05 8.62 8.90
N ILE A 138 -0.10 7.57 8.11
CA ILE A 138 0.69 6.35 8.32
C ILE A 138 1.74 6.24 7.24
N CYS A 139 2.97 5.97 7.64
CA CYS A 139 4.03 5.56 6.73
C CYS A 139 4.66 4.25 7.20
N VAL A 140 4.77 3.31 6.28
CA VAL A 140 5.20 1.94 6.57
C VAL A 140 6.16 1.46 5.48
N ASN A 141 7.06 0.55 5.83
CA ASN A 141 7.95 -0.05 4.84
C ASN A 141 7.26 -1.28 4.22
N HIS A 142 7.09 -1.25 2.89
CA HIS A 142 6.37 -2.29 2.14
C HIS A 142 7.09 -3.65 2.20
N ILE A 143 8.36 -3.70 2.56
CA ILE A 143 9.07 -4.97 2.89
C ILE A 143 8.34 -5.74 3.99
N VAL A 144 7.70 -5.05 4.94
CA VAL A 144 7.07 -5.71 6.09
C VAL A 144 5.68 -6.23 5.72
N PHE A 145 4.97 -5.70 4.73
CA PHE A 145 3.66 -6.24 4.34
C PHE A 145 3.18 -5.67 3.00
N ASP A 146 2.29 -6.40 2.34
CA ASP A 146 1.57 -5.92 1.16
C ASP A 146 0.30 -5.15 1.53
N GLY A 147 -0.44 -4.65 0.53
CA GLY A 147 -1.65 -3.87 0.75
C GLY A 147 -2.72 -4.58 1.59
N GLN A 148 -2.89 -5.90 1.41
CA GLN A 148 -3.88 -6.67 2.19
C GLN A 148 -3.48 -6.73 3.65
N THR A 149 -2.25 -7.16 3.93
CA THR A 149 -1.77 -7.34 5.31
C THR A 149 -1.50 -6.02 6.03
N GLY A 150 -1.14 -4.96 5.30
CA GLY A 150 -1.10 -3.60 5.82
C GLY A 150 -2.48 -3.11 6.26
N MET A 151 -3.53 -3.37 5.47
CA MET A 151 -4.89 -3.05 5.87
C MET A 151 -5.37 -3.90 7.04
N ASP A 152 -4.96 -5.17 7.15
CA ASP A 152 -5.28 -6.01 8.30
C ASP A 152 -4.66 -5.47 9.59
N PHE A 153 -3.42 -4.95 9.52
CA PHE A 153 -2.78 -4.23 10.63
C PHE A 153 -3.59 -2.99 11.04
N ILE A 154 -3.92 -2.10 10.09
CA ILE A 154 -4.66 -0.85 10.35
C ILE A 154 -6.07 -1.14 10.89
N ASN A 155 -6.77 -2.13 10.33
CA ASN A 155 -8.08 -2.55 10.80
C ASN A 155 -8.00 -3.15 12.21
N SER A 156 -6.94 -3.90 12.53
CA SER A 156 -6.73 -4.46 13.86
C SER A 156 -6.44 -3.36 14.88
N TRP A 157 -5.59 -2.39 14.52
CA TRP A 157 -5.34 -1.19 15.32
C TRP A 157 -6.63 -0.43 15.63
N GLY A 158 -7.47 -0.17 14.62
CA GLY A 158 -8.78 0.47 14.80
C GLY A 158 -9.81 -0.36 15.58
N LYS A 159 -9.72 -1.69 15.57
CA LYS A 159 -10.54 -2.56 16.44
C LYS A 159 -10.08 -2.44 17.91
N ILE A 160 -8.77 -2.49 18.16
CA ILE A 160 -8.20 -2.34 19.49
C ILE A 160 -8.54 -0.95 20.07
N ALA A 161 -8.47 0.11 19.27
CA ALA A 161 -8.84 1.47 19.67
C ALA A 161 -10.30 1.57 20.14
N ARG A 162 -11.19 0.72 19.62
CA ARG A 162 -12.59 0.61 20.03
C ARG A 162 -12.83 -0.38 21.18
N GLY A 163 -11.77 -0.95 21.76
CA GLY A 163 -11.87 -1.99 22.80
C GLY A 163 -12.41 -3.33 22.30
N LEU A 164 -12.35 -3.59 20.98
CA LEU A 164 -12.82 -4.85 20.40
C LEU A 164 -11.72 -5.91 20.44
N SER A 165 -12.11 -7.16 20.67
CA SER A 165 -11.20 -8.31 20.58
C SER A 165 -10.83 -8.64 19.13
N LEU A 166 -9.61 -9.13 18.93
CA LEU A 166 -9.16 -9.69 17.67
C LEU A 166 -9.48 -11.18 17.63
N LYS A 167 -10.12 -11.63 16.55
CA LYS A 167 -10.73 -12.97 16.48
C LYS A 167 -9.74 -14.10 16.17
N VAL A 168 -8.58 -13.83 15.57
CA VAL A 168 -7.67 -14.87 15.06
C VAL A 168 -6.21 -14.43 15.20
N PRO A 169 -5.29 -15.32 15.66
CA PRO A 169 -3.87 -15.01 15.66
C PRO A 169 -3.35 -14.84 14.22
N GLN A 170 -2.41 -13.90 14.06
CA GLN A 170 -1.75 -13.67 12.78
C GLN A 170 -0.75 -14.80 12.50
N PHE A 171 -0.73 -15.30 11.27
CA PHE A 171 0.27 -16.27 10.83
C PHE A 171 1.51 -15.52 10.37
N LEU A 172 2.53 -15.49 11.23
CA LEU A 172 3.72 -14.64 11.04
C LEU A 172 4.93 -15.41 10.49
N ASP A 173 4.89 -16.74 10.38
CA ASP A 173 6.03 -17.53 9.87
C ASP A 173 6.17 -17.39 8.34
N ARG A 174 7.07 -16.50 7.89
CA ARG A 174 7.32 -16.28 6.46
C ARG A 174 8.18 -17.35 5.80
N SER A 175 8.73 -18.30 6.56
CA SER A 175 9.60 -19.33 6.00
C SER A 175 8.87 -20.24 4.99
N ILE A 176 7.53 -20.28 5.05
CA ILE A 176 6.69 -20.99 4.08
C ILE A 176 6.83 -20.44 2.64
N LEU A 177 7.29 -19.19 2.47
CA LEU A 177 7.59 -18.55 1.18
C LEU A 177 9.10 -18.48 0.90
N LYS A 178 9.91 -19.32 1.55
CA LYS A 178 11.35 -19.43 1.25
C LYS A 178 11.54 -19.94 -0.17
N ALA A 179 12.39 -19.26 -0.94
CA ALA A 179 12.72 -19.71 -2.29
C ALA A 179 13.33 -21.11 -2.31
N ARG A 180 13.04 -21.85 -3.40
CA ARG A 180 13.63 -23.15 -3.68
C ARG A 180 15.17 -23.06 -3.77
N ASN A 181 15.86 -24.08 -3.28
CA ASN A 181 17.30 -24.25 -3.43
C ASN A 181 17.61 -25.69 -3.88
N PRO A 182 18.09 -25.91 -5.13
CA PRO A 182 18.41 -24.92 -6.15
C PRO A 182 17.17 -24.22 -6.73
N PRO A 183 17.32 -23.04 -7.36
CA PRO A 183 16.25 -22.41 -8.13
C PRO A 183 15.77 -23.34 -9.26
N LYS A 184 14.45 -23.36 -9.49
CA LYS A 184 13.83 -24.05 -10.62
C LYS A 184 12.97 -23.04 -11.37
N ILE A 185 13.32 -22.74 -12.62
CA ILE A 185 12.58 -21.81 -13.48
C ILE A 185 11.75 -22.65 -14.45
N GLU A 186 10.44 -22.52 -14.39
CA GLU A 186 9.49 -23.33 -15.17
C GLU A 186 8.75 -22.52 -16.24
N PHE A 187 8.80 -21.19 -16.14
CA PHE A 187 8.10 -20.26 -17.01
C PHE A 187 9.02 -19.12 -17.42
N ASP A 188 8.71 -18.52 -18.56
CA ASP A 188 9.32 -17.25 -18.95
C ASP A 188 8.73 -16.12 -18.10
N HIS A 189 9.59 -15.28 -17.54
CA HIS A 189 9.22 -14.22 -16.62
C HIS A 189 9.24 -12.86 -17.32
N GLN A 190 8.19 -12.58 -18.10
CA GLN A 190 8.06 -11.35 -18.88
C GLN A 190 8.05 -10.08 -18.02
N GLU A 191 7.67 -10.20 -16.75
CA GLU A 191 7.76 -9.13 -15.75
C GLU A 191 9.20 -8.61 -15.62
N PHE A 192 10.21 -9.48 -15.73
CA PHE A 192 11.64 -9.12 -15.65
C PHE A 192 12.26 -8.82 -17.01
N LEU A 193 11.52 -8.97 -18.11
CA LEU A 193 12.04 -8.66 -19.45
C LEU A 193 12.29 -7.16 -19.59
N GLU A 194 13.55 -6.78 -19.82
CA GLU A 194 13.91 -5.41 -20.19
C GLU A 194 13.47 -5.12 -21.62
N ILE A 195 12.77 -4.01 -21.81
CA ILE A 195 12.37 -3.51 -23.12
C ILE A 195 13.14 -2.24 -23.40
N GLU A 196 13.65 -2.11 -24.61
CA GLU A 196 14.33 -0.88 -25.05
C GLU A 196 13.34 0.29 -25.05
N ASP A 197 13.69 1.38 -24.39
CA ASP A 197 12.87 2.60 -24.30
C ASP A 197 13.32 3.61 -25.36
N ILE A 198 13.04 3.30 -26.63
CA ILE A 198 13.39 4.14 -27.78
C ILE A 198 12.82 5.57 -27.65
N PRO A 199 11.56 5.78 -27.20
CA PRO A 199 10.99 7.13 -27.05
C PRO A 199 11.50 7.87 -25.81
N ARG A 200 12.40 7.27 -25.03
CA ARG A 200 12.97 7.83 -23.81
C ARG A 200 11.90 8.24 -22.79
N THR A 201 10.85 7.43 -22.67
CA THR A 201 9.77 7.66 -21.71
C THR A 201 10.23 7.65 -20.25
N ASN A 202 11.35 6.98 -19.97
CA ASN A 202 11.97 6.96 -18.66
C ASN A 202 12.54 8.33 -18.25
N ASP A 203 12.92 9.19 -19.20
CA ASP A 203 13.43 10.52 -18.89
C ASP A 203 12.37 11.40 -18.22
N LEU A 204 11.09 11.12 -18.47
CA LEU A 204 9.95 11.83 -17.86
C LEU A 204 9.90 11.66 -16.34
N TYR A 205 10.50 10.62 -15.78
CA TYR A 205 10.58 10.43 -14.32
C TYR A 205 11.65 11.31 -13.66
N ASN A 206 12.50 11.98 -14.46
CA ASN A 206 13.42 13.00 -13.95
C ASN A 206 12.79 14.39 -13.86
N GLU A 207 11.59 14.57 -14.42
CA GLU A 207 10.82 15.80 -14.36
C GLU A 207 9.89 15.82 -13.13
N GLU A 208 9.32 16.99 -12.84
CA GLU A 208 8.32 17.11 -11.78
C GLU A 208 7.04 16.34 -12.15
N ILE A 209 6.72 15.32 -11.35
CA ILE A 209 5.51 14.51 -11.55
C ILE A 209 4.33 15.18 -10.83
N ILE A 210 3.33 15.60 -11.61
CA ILE A 210 2.07 16.15 -11.09
C ILE A 210 1.08 15.00 -10.86
N TYR A 211 0.65 14.84 -9.61
CA TYR A 211 -0.38 13.87 -9.23
C TYR A 211 -1.79 14.44 -9.44
N LYS A 212 -2.69 13.65 -10.00
CA LYS A 212 -4.11 13.98 -10.21
C LYS A 212 -5.00 12.77 -9.93
N SER A 213 -6.14 13.02 -9.31
CA SER A 213 -7.18 12.02 -9.06
C SER A 213 -8.23 12.07 -10.16
N PHE A 214 -8.58 10.91 -10.72
CA PHE A 214 -9.58 10.78 -11.77
C PHE A 214 -10.79 9.99 -11.25
N GLY A 215 -11.94 10.64 -11.16
CA GLY A 215 -13.17 10.05 -10.65
C GLY A 215 -13.93 9.23 -11.70
N PHE A 216 -14.10 7.93 -11.44
CA PHE A 216 -14.92 7.01 -12.22
C PHE A 216 -16.14 6.57 -11.40
N ASP A 217 -17.28 7.18 -11.67
CA ASP A 217 -18.56 6.74 -11.14
C ASP A 217 -19.04 5.43 -11.79
N THR A 218 -20.06 4.82 -11.21
CA THR A 218 -20.64 3.56 -11.70
C THR A 218 -21.06 3.65 -13.17
N VAL A 219 -21.60 4.78 -13.61
CA VAL A 219 -22.07 4.95 -15.00
C VAL A 219 -20.89 4.91 -15.97
N LYS A 220 -19.78 5.60 -15.66
CA LYS A 220 -18.55 5.56 -16.46
C LYS A 220 -17.95 4.15 -16.48
N LEU A 221 -17.92 3.48 -15.33
CA LEU A 221 -17.35 2.12 -15.24
C LEU A 221 -18.15 1.10 -16.06
N GLU A 222 -19.48 1.16 -16.04
CA GLU A 222 -20.31 0.27 -16.86
C GLU A 222 -20.17 0.56 -18.36
N LYS A 223 -20.00 1.82 -18.75
CA LYS A 223 -19.66 2.17 -20.14
C LYS A 223 -18.32 1.58 -20.58
N LEU A 224 -17.29 1.66 -19.73
CA LEU A 224 -15.98 1.08 -20.03
C LEU A 224 -16.06 -0.44 -20.19
N LYS A 225 -16.79 -1.14 -19.30
CA LYS A 225 -16.99 -2.59 -19.43
C LYS A 225 -17.73 -2.96 -20.71
N ALA A 226 -18.78 -2.21 -21.07
CA ALA A 226 -19.52 -2.45 -22.30
C ALA A 226 -18.66 -2.26 -23.55
N ALA A 227 -17.83 -1.21 -23.59
CA ALA A 227 -16.86 -0.99 -24.68
C ALA A 227 -15.82 -2.11 -24.74
N ALA A 228 -15.36 -2.62 -23.58
CA ALA A 228 -14.40 -3.71 -23.49
C ALA A 228 -14.91 -5.03 -24.09
N THR A 229 -16.24 -5.25 -24.11
CA THR A 229 -16.85 -6.52 -24.55
C THR A 229 -17.65 -6.39 -25.85
N GLU A 230 -17.65 -5.22 -26.49
CA GLU A 230 -18.50 -4.92 -27.66
C GLU A 230 -18.21 -5.81 -28.88
N ASP A 231 -16.93 -6.13 -29.13
CA ASP A 231 -16.51 -6.93 -30.29
C ASP A 231 -16.60 -8.44 -30.08
N GLY A 232 -17.00 -8.88 -28.87
CA GLY A 232 -17.11 -10.28 -28.48
C GLY A 232 -15.78 -11.01 -28.28
N ALA A 233 -14.62 -10.35 -28.42
CA ALA A 233 -13.32 -10.96 -28.15
C ALA A 233 -13.12 -11.25 -26.65
N VAL A 234 -13.73 -10.44 -25.79
CA VAL A 234 -13.76 -10.61 -24.33
C VAL A 234 -15.20 -10.87 -23.90
N VAL A 235 -15.46 -12.05 -23.32
CA VAL A 235 -16.82 -12.45 -22.90
C VAL A 235 -17.25 -11.80 -21.59
N ARG A 236 -16.30 -11.57 -20.67
CA ARG A 236 -16.52 -10.90 -19.39
C ARG A 236 -15.31 -10.05 -19.06
N CYS A 237 -15.55 -8.84 -18.57
CA CYS A 237 -14.52 -7.90 -18.17
C CYS A 237 -14.85 -7.34 -16.80
N SER A 238 -13.95 -7.53 -15.83
CA SER A 238 -14.03 -6.92 -14.52
C SER A 238 -13.78 -5.41 -14.60
N THR A 239 -14.20 -4.68 -13.57
CA THR A 239 -13.90 -3.24 -13.46
C THR A 239 -12.38 -2.99 -13.53
N PHE A 240 -11.59 -3.85 -12.90
CA PHE A 240 -10.13 -3.73 -12.88
C PHE A 240 -9.52 -3.90 -14.26
N GLU A 241 -9.95 -4.92 -15.02
CA GLU A 241 -9.47 -5.17 -16.39
C GLU A 241 -9.85 -4.02 -17.32
N ALA A 242 -11.12 -3.59 -17.30
CA ALA A 242 -11.61 -2.49 -18.16
C ALA A 242 -10.87 -1.18 -17.88
N LEU A 243 -10.72 -0.83 -16.59
CA LEU A 243 -10.07 0.41 -16.19
C LEU A 243 -8.56 0.37 -16.44
N SER A 244 -7.88 -0.76 -16.17
CA SER A 244 -6.45 -0.91 -16.42
C SER A 244 -6.13 -0.82 -17.91
N GLY A 245 -6.93 -1.49 -18.75
CA GLY A 245 -6.81 -1.39 -20.20
C GLY A 245 -7.02 0.04 -20.70
N PHE A 246 -8.06 0.73 -20.19
CA PHE A 246 -8.38 2.09 -20.58
C PHE A 246 -7.27 3.08 -20.19
N ILE A 247 -6.74 2.99 -18.96
CA ILE A 247 -5.64 3.83 -18.48
C ILE A 247 -4.36 3.55 -19.25
N TRP A 248 -4.04 2.27 -19.49
CA TRP A 248 -2.86 1.90 -20.26
C TRP A 248 -2.94 2.47 -21.68
N LYS A 249 -4.11 2.42 -22.31
CA LYS A 249 -4.33 2.93 -23.67
C LYS A 249 -4.20 4.45 -23.69
N SER A 250 -4.91 5.12 -22.78
CA SER A 250 -4.86 6.57 -22.61
C SER A 250 -3.43 7.07 -22.38
N ARG A 251 -2.64 6.37 -21.55
CA ARG A 251 -1.23 6.72 -21.31
C ARG A 251 -0.38 6.55 -22.56
N THR A 252 -0.53 5.44 -23.27
CA THR A 252 0.22 5.16 -24.52
C THR A 252 -0.04 6.26 -25.56
N GLN A 253 -1.30 6.67 -25.72
CA GLN A 253 -1.70 7.73 -26.65
C GLN A 253 -1.20 9.11 -26.20
N ALA A 254 -1.33 9.44 -24.91
CA ALA A 254 -0.87 10.71 -24.36
C ALA A 254 0.64 10.91 -24.55
N LEU A 255 1.42 9.83 -24.42
CA LEU A 255 2.86 9.83 -24.63
C LEU A 255 3.26 9.73 -26.11
N LYS A 256 2.30 9.57 -27.04
CA LYS A 256 2.54 9.42 -28.48
C LYS A 256 3.58 8.32 -28.79
N ILE A 257 3.45 7.19 -28.10
CA ILE A 257 4.37 6.07 -28.24
C ILE A 257 4.33 5.54 -29.69
N PRO A 258 5.49 5.35 -30.36
CA PRO A 258 5.55 4.78 -31.71
C PRO A 258 4.88 3.41 -31.80
N HIS A 259 4.20 3.12 -32.91
CA HIS A 259 3.40 1.90 -33.07
C HIS A 259 4.18 0.58 -32.89
N ASP A 260 5.46 0.58 -33.25
CA ASP A 260 6.37 -0.55 -33.18
C ASP A 260 7.05 -0.71 -31.80
N GLN A 261 7.00 0.33 -30.96
CA GLN A 261 7.54 0.29 -29.61
C GLN A 261 6.82 -0.76 -28.77
N LYS A 262 7.60 -1.62 -28.11
CA LYS A 262 7.08 -2.55 -27.10
C LYS A 262 6.66 -1.78 -25.87
N ILE A 263 5.50 -2.13 -25.33
CA ILE A 263 4.97 -1.57 -24.08
C ILE A 263 4.61 -2.71 -23.14
N LYS A 264 4.86 -2.51 -21.85
CA LYS A 264 4.62 -3.50 -20.80
C LYS A 264 3.75 -2.89 -19.70
N LEU A 265 2.64 -3.55 -19.39
CA LEU A 265 1.83 -3.27 -18.20
C LEU A 265 2.22 -4.26 -17.11
N LEU A 266 2.62 -3.76 -15.94
CA LEU A 266 2.91 -4.57 -14.77
C LEU A 266 1.73 -4.50 -13.80
N LEU A 267 1.23 -5.65 -13.38
CA LEU A 267 0.11 -5.76 -12.46
C LEU A 267 0.55 -6.57 -11.23
N VAL A 268 0.08 -6.16 -10.05
CA VAL A 268 0.33 -6.87 -8.79
C VAL A 268 -0.82 -7.84 -8.56
N VAL A 269 -0.50 -9.11 -8.34
CA VAL A 269 -1.48 -10.20 -8.18
C VAL A 269 -1.32 -10.85 -6.81
N ASP A 270 -2.42 -10.99 -6.08
CA ASP A 270 -2.44 -11.75 -4.82
C ASP A 270 -2.27 -13.25 -5.07
N GLY A 271 -1.21 -13.81 -4.51
CA GLY A 271 -0.83 -15.21 -4.63
C GLY A 271 -1.38 -16.11 -3.54
N ARG A 272 -1.97 -15.56 -2.45
CA ARG A 272 -2.39 -16.33 -1.26
C ARG A 272 -3.21 -17.57 -1.60
N SER A 273 -4.25 -17.41 -2.42
CA SER A 273 -5.14 -18.50 -2.81
C SER A 273 -4.68 -19.27 -4.06
N LYS A 274 -3.54 -18.88 -4.65
CA LYS A 274 -3.04 -19.43 -5.92
C LYS A 274 -1.87 -20.39 -5.74
N LEU A 275 -1.26 -20.42 -4.56
CA LEU A 275 -0.22 -21.38 -4.21
C LEU A 275 -0.84 -22.76 -3.89
N ASP A 276 -0.01 -23.80 -3.98
CA ASP A 276 -0.37 -25.18 -3.63
C ASP A 276 0.61 -25.74 -2.57
N PRO A 277 0.19 -25.90 -1.31
CA PRO A 277 -1.12 -25.50 -0.78
C PRO A 277 -1.29 -23.97 -0.71
N PRO A 278 -2.54 -23.45 -0.63
CA PRO A 278 -2.80 -22.04 -0.37
C PRO A 278 -2.14 -21.56 0.93
N LEU A 279 -1.84 -20.27 1.01
CA LEU A 279 -1.30 -19.70 2.25
C LEU A 279 -2.32 -19.79 3.39
N PRO A 280 -1.84 -19.98 4.64
CA PRO A 280 -2.70 -19.97 5.81
C PRO A 280 -3.54 -18.70 5.91
N GLU A 281 -4.74 -18.84 6.46
CA GLU A 281 -5.57 -17.69 6.81
C GLU A 281 -4.79 -16.75 7.77
N ASN A 282 -4.91 -15.44 7.55
CA ASN A 282 -4.18 -14.41 8.30
C ASN A 282 -2.64 -14.46 8.15
N TYR A 283 -2.12 -15.00 7.05
CA TYR A 283 -0.70 -14.80 6.68
C TYR A 283 -0.33 -13.32 6.66
N PHE A 284 0.72 -12.95 7.42
CA PHE A 284 1.21 -11.58 7.52
C PHE A 284 2.57 -11.39 6.81
N GLY A 285 2.55 -10.64 5.72
CA GLY A 285 3.71 -10.37 4.86
C GLY A 285 3.32 -10.16 3.41
N ASN A 286 4.30 -9.96 2.53
CA ASN A 286 4.04 -9.89 1.10
C ASN A 286 3.76 -11.30 0.55
N ALA A 287 2.60 -11.47 -0.06
CA ALA A 287 2.26 -12.66 -0.85
C ALA A 287 1.75 -12.29 -2.24
N VAL A 288 2.23 -11.15 -2.74
CA VAL A 288 1.92 -10.66 -4.08
C VAL A 288 3.08 -10.92 -5.05
N VAL A 289 2.73 -11.16 -6.30
CA VAL A 289 3.68 -11.29 -7.42
C VAL A 289 3.37 -10.26 -8.49
N ILE A 290 4.40 -9.83 -9.22
CA ILE A 290 4.22 -8.94 -10.37
C ILE A 290 4.05 -9.81 -11.61
N VAL A 291 3.00 -9.56 -12.39
CA VAL A 291 2.79 -10.17 -13.70
C VAL A 291 2.88 -9.10 -14.79
N GLY A 292 3.49 -9.47 -15.92
CA GLY A 292 3.65 -8.57 -17.06
C GLY A 292 2.73 -8.92 -18.22
N CYS A 293 2.10 -7.90 -18.82
CA CYS A 293 1.45 -8.00 -20.12
C CYS A 293 2.28 -7.22 -21.15
N LEU A 294 2.81 -7.91 -22.16
CA LEU A 294 3.68 -7.32 -23.20
C LEU A 294 2.95 -7.25 -24.55
N THR A 295 3.00 -6.10 -25.20
CA THR A 295 2.51 -5.92 -26.58
C THR A 295 3.28 -4.79 -27.28
N THR A 296 2.88 -4.44 -28.50
CA THR A 296 3.33 -3.19 -29.17
C THR A 296 2.24 -2.13 -29.09
N ALA A 297 2.62 -0.85 -29.04
CA ALA A 297 1.66 0.25 -28.94
C ALA A 297 0.61 0.21 -30.05
N GLY A 298 1.01 -0.09 -31.29
CA GLY A 298 0.09 -0.14 -32.42
C GLY A 298 -0.92 -1.29 -32.38
N LYS A 299 -0.53 -2.45 -31.83
CA LYS A 299 -1.50 -3.54 -31.60
C LYS A 299 -2.49 -3.14 -30.52
N PHE A 300 -2.02 -2.47 -29.48
CA PHE A 300 -2.86 -2.08 -28.37
C PHE A 300 -3.93 -1.05 -28.77
N ASP A 301 -3.58 -0.07 -29.59
CA ASP A 301 -4.54 0.91 -30.14
C ASP A 301 -5.57 0.30 -31.09
N PHE A 302 -5.19 -0.74 -31.85
CA PHE A 302 -6.06 -1.35 -32.85
C PHE A 302 -7.06 -2.37 -32.25
N TYR A 303 -6.66 -3.10 -31.20
CA TYR A 303 -7.46 -4.18 -30.61
C TYR A 303 -8.23 -3.77 -29.34
N CYS A 304 -7.84 -2.71 -28.64
CA CYS A 304 -8.65 -2.19 -27.52
C CYS A 304 -9.52 -1.03 -28.00
N LYS A 305 -10.81 -1.29 -28.30
CA LYS A 305 -11.81 -0.25 -28.62
C LYS A 305 -12.39 0.46 -27.37
N LEU A 306 -11.66 0.44 -26.25
CA LEU A 306 -11.94 1.23 -25.06
C LEU A 306 -11.93 2.73 -25.32
#